data_AF-B1X330-F1
#
_entry.id   AF-B1X330-F1
#
_cell.length_a   1.000
_cell.length_b   1.000
_cell.length_c   1.000
_cell.angle_alpha   90.00
_cell.angle_beta   90.00
_cell.angle_gamma   90.00
#
_symmetry.space_group_name_H-M   'P 1'
#
loop_
_entity.id
_entity.type
_entity.pdbx_description
1 polymer ?
#
loop_
_entity_poly.entity_id
_entity_poly.type
_entity_poly.pdbx_seq_one_letter_code
_entity_poly.pdbx_strand_id
1 'polypeptide(L)'
;MRTFYPMSNHLQYQRLSQSQQEKMSALSDALSSVLNYGEEGLLIAIQILNNEKGQMRLSAYDLLWEKLDDIGKKKLIKLLLKS
;
A
#
# COMPACT_ATOMS: atom_id res chain seq x y z
N MET A 1 -39.62 -1.10 29.91
CA MET A 1 -39.07 -0.08 28.98
C MET A 1 -37.71 -0.57 28.51
N ARG A 2 -37.54 -0.84 27.20
CA ARG A 2 -36.29 -1.36 26.63
C ARG A 2 -35.31 -0.21 26.38
N THR A 3 -34.14 -0.25 27.00
CA THR A 3 -33.02 0.65 26.71
C THR A 3 -32.33 0.18 25.43
N PHE A 4 -32.54 0.92 24.33
CA PHE A 4 -31.80 0.75 23.08
C PHE A 4 -30.47 1.47 23.19
N TYR A 5 -29.37 0.71 23.28
CA TYR A 5 -28.01 1.23 23.08
C TYR A 5 -27.69 1.19 21.56
N PRO A 6 -27.09 2.24 20.97
CA PRO A 6 -26.76 2.25 19.56
C PRO A 6 -25.51 1.39 19.30
N MET A 7 -25.72 0.14 18.92
CA MET A 7 -24.70 -0.83 18.50
C MET A 7 -24.15 -0.53 17.08
N SER A 8 -24.00 0.74 16.70
CA SER A 8 -23.69 1.16 15.32
C SER A 8 -22.24 1.59 15.10
N ASN A 9 -21.44 1.74 16.16
CA ASN A 9 -20.04 2.15 16.01
C ASN A 9 -19.10 1.01 15.60
N HIS A 10 -19.36 -0.23 16.01
CA HIS A 10 -18.44 -1.35 15.73
C HIS A 10 -18.37 -1.73 14.24
N LEU A 11 -19.47 -1.54 13.49
CA LEU A 11 -19.53 -1.86 12.07
C LEU A 11 -18.80 -0.83 11.19
N GLN A 12 -18.70 0.44 11.62
CA GLN A 12 -17.94 1.45 10.88
C GLN A 12 -16.42 1.21 10.98
N TYR A 13 -15.91 0.83 12.15
CA TYR A 13 -14.48 0.53 12.30
C TYR A 13 -14.05 -0.72 11.51
N GLN A 14 -14.91 -1.76 11.43
CA GLN A 14 -14.60 -2.95 10.62
C GLN A 14 -14.65 -2.68 9.10
N ARG A 15 -15.59 -1.88 8.62
CA ARG A 15 -15.68 -1.50 7.20
C ARG A 15 -14.48 -0.67 6.74
N LEU A 16 -14.04 0.28 7.58
CA LEU A 16 -12.84 1.08 7.31
C LEU A 16 -11.60 0.20 7.20
N SER A 17 -11.45 -0.78 8.10
CA SER A 17 -10.33 -1.74 8.05
C SER A 17 -10.41 -2.69 6.86
N GLN A 18 -11.60 -3.21 6.49
CA GLN A 18 -11.77 -4.04 5.30
C GLN A 18 -11.39 -3.28 4.03
N SER A 19 -11.89 -2.06 3.84
CA SER A 19 -11.54 -1.27 2.65
C SER A 19 -10.06 -0.89 2.60
N GLN A 20 -9.41 -0.67 3.75
CA GLN A 20 -7.95 -0.45 3.80
C GLN A 20 -7.19 -1.72 3.44
N GLN A 21 -7.61 -2.88 3.95
CA GLN A 21 -6.98 -4.16 3.70
C GLN A 21 -7.17 -4.62 2.24
N GLU A 22 -8.35 -4.43 1.67
CA GLU A 22 -8.62 -4.69 0.25
C GLU A 22 -7.78 -3.80 -0.66
N LYS A 23 -7.69 -2.49 -0.34
CA LYS A 23 -6.79 -1.58 -1.03
C LYS A 23 -5.34 -2.02 -0.93
N MET A 24 -4.90 -2.46 0.25
CA MET A 24 -3.52 -2.88 0.46
C MET A 24 -3.21 -4.19 -0.27
N SER A 25 -4.15 -5.14 -0.32
CA SER A 25 -4.04 -6.35 -1.15
C SER A 25 -4.00 -6.01 -2.63
N ALA A 26 -4.88 -5.14 -3.12
CA ALA A 26 -4.90 -4.72 -4.53
C ALA A 26 -3.61 -3.99 -4.90
N LEU A 27 -3.09 -3.17 -3.98
CA LEU A 27 -1.83 -2.44 -4.17
C LEU A 27 -0.64 -3.41 -4.14
N SER A 28 -0.64 -4.39 -3.22
CA SER A 28 0.36 -5.46 -3.19
C SER A 28 0.36 -6.29 -4.48
N ASP A 29 -0.82 -6.63 -5.00
CA ASP A 29 -0.97 -7.40 -6.23
C ASP A 29 -0.50 -6.60 -7.44
N ALA A 30 -0.90 -5.32 -7.52
CA ALA A 30 -0.43 -4.39 -8.53
C ALA A 30 1.10 -4.22 -8.48
N LEU A 31 1.67 -4.03 -7.28
CA LEU A 31 3.12 -3.96 -7.08
C LEU A 31 3.81 -5.24 -7.52
N SER A 32 3.29 -6.41 -7.15
CA SER A 32 3.85 -7.69 -7.56
C SER A 32 3.77 -7.90 -9.08
N SER A 33 2.68 -7.48 -9.71
CA SER A 33 2.51 -7.51 -11.17
C SER A 33 3.50 -6.58 -11.87
N VAL A 34 3.62 -5.32 -11.42
CA VAL A 34 4.52 -4.36 -12.08
C VAL A 34 5.98 -4.72 -11.84
N LEU A 35 6.36 -5.25 -10.66
CA LEU A 35 7.73 -5.70 -10.40
C LEU A 35 8.22 -6.78 -11.38
N ASN A 36 7.30 -7.57 -11.95
CA ASN A 36 7.61 -8.54 -13.00
C ASN A 36 8.08 -7.89 -14.31
N TYR A 37 7.80 -6.59 -14.51
CA TYR A 37 8.27 -5.79 -15.64
C TYR A 37 9.64 -5.11 -15.38
N GLY A 38 10.29 -5.42 -14.25
CA GLY A 38 11.64 -4.93 -13.95
C GLY A 38 11.69 -3.44 -13.63
N GLU A 39 12.53 -2.68 -14.33
CA GLU A 39 12.86 -1.28 -13.98
C GLU A 39 11.68 -0.31 -14.25
N GLU A 40 10.93 -0.49 -15.33
CA GLU A 40 9.71 0.26 -15.61
C GLU A 40 8.62 -0.03 -14.56
N GLY A 41 8.56 -1.28 -14.12
CA GLY A 41 7.70 -1.72 -13.04
C GLY A 41 7.94 -0.97 -11.73
N LEU A 42 9.20 -0.80 -11.37
CA LEU A 42 9.63 -0.06 -10.19
C LEU A 42 9.23 1.42 -10.26
N LEU A 43 9.34 2.05 -11.44
CA LEU A 43 8.93 3.44 -11.64
C LEU A 43 7.41 3.60 -11.47
N ILE A 44 6.62 2.69 -12.03
CA ILE A 44 5.16 2.69 -11.87
C ILE A 44 4.78 2.49 -10.40
N ALA A 45 5.42 1.53 -9.74
CA ALA A 45 5.25 1.27 -8.31
C ALA A 45 5.50 2.51 -7.44
N ILE A 46 6.56 3.27 -7.74
CA ILE A 46 6.87 4.52 -7.04
C ILE A 46 5.84 5.62 -7.36
N GLN A 47 5.35 5.71 -8.59
CA GLN A 47 4.29 6.66 -8.94
C GLN A 47 2.99 6.37 -8.17
N ILE A 48 2.62 5.09 -8.05
CA ILE A 48 1.48 4.67 -7.24
C ILE A 48 1.71 5.07 -5.77
N LEU A 49 2.91 4.84 -5.24
CA LEU A 49 3.29 5.26 -3.90
C LEU A 49 3.20 6.77 -3.66
N ASN A 50 3.62 7.56 -4.65
CA ASN A 50 3.62 9.02 -4.57
C ASN A 50 2.20 9.59 -4.71
N ASN A 51 1.30 8.85 -5.35
CA ASN A 51 -0.12 9.21 -5.42
C ASN A 51 -0.83 8.92 -4.09
N GLU A 52 -0.41 7.86 -3.38
CA GLU A 52 -0.93 7.51 -2.06
C GLU A 52 -0.29 8.37 -0.95
N LYS A 53 -1.08 8.70 0.08
CA LYS A 53 -0.65 9.55 1.21
C LYS A 53 -0.81 8.83 2.55
N GLY A 54 0.05 9.15 3.51
CA GLY A 54 -0.05 8.66 4.88
C GLY A 54 0.38 7.20 5.05
N GLN A 55 -0.39 6.41 5.81
CA GLN A 55 -0.02 5.02 6.17
C GLN A 55 0.03 4.08 4.97
N MET A 56 -0.84 4.25 3.97
CA MET A 56 -0.84 3.41 2.76
C MET A 56 0.48 3.49 2.00
N ARG A 57 1.11 4.68 1.94
CA ARG A 57 2.42 4.86 1.32
C ARG A 57 3.50 4.07 2.04
N LEU A 58 3.49 4.06 3.37
CA LEU A 58 4.46 3.33 4.18
C LEU A 58 4.31 1.81 4.02
N SER A 59 3.09 1.30 4.10
CA SER A 59 2.83 -0.13 3.90
C SER A 59 3.17 -0.59 2.48
N ALA A 60 2.86 0.24 1.48
CA ALA A 60 3.24 -0.03 0.09
C ALA A 60 4.76 -0.03 -0.11
N TYR A 61 5.47 0.89 0.56
CA TYR A 61 6.93 0.93 0.55
C TYR A 61 7.54 -0.32 1.17
N ASP A 62 7.00 -0.76 2.31
CA ASP A 62 7.44 -1.94 3.03
C ASP A 62 7.27 -3.20 2.16
N LEU A 63 6.10 -3.36 1.53
CA LEU A 63 5.84 -4.44 0.58
C LEU A 63 6.80 -4.42 -0.63
N LEU A 64 7.06 -3.25 -1.20
CA LEU A 64 8.07 -3.09 -2.26
C LEU A 64 9.45 -3.50 -1.78
N TRP A 65 9.83 -3.07 -0.57
CA TRP A 65 11.11 -3.37 0.03
C TRP A 65 11.30 -4.87 0.26
N GLU A 66 10.26 -5.58 0.70
CA GLU A 66 10.30 -7.03 0.87
C GLU A 66 10.39 -7.77 -0.47
N LYS A 67 9.73 -7.26 -1.52
CA LYS A 67 9.70 -7.90 -2.84
C LYS A 67 10.91 -7.59 -3.71
N LEU A 68 11.69 -6.56 -3.39
CA LEU A 68 12.85 -6.14 -4.18
C LEU A 68 14.15 -6.81 -3.73
N ASP A 69 14.91 -7.29 -4.72
CA ASP A 69 16.32 -7.65 -4.56
C ASP A 69 17.19 -6.42 -4.25
N ASP A 70 18.44 -6.65 -3.82
CA ASP A 70 19.43 -5.63 -3.49
C ASP A 70 19.59 -4.53 -4.57
N ILE A 71 19.53 -4.92 -5.84
CA ILE A 71 19.58 -4.00 -6.99
C ILE A 71 18.32 -3.13 -7.04
N GLY A 72 17.16 -3.74 -6.82
CA GLY A 72 15.87 -3.06 -6.76
C GLY A 72 15.79 -2.06 -5.61
N LYS A 73 16.26 -2.45 -4.43
CA LYS A 73 16.36 -1.59 -3.24
C LYS A 73 17.26 -0.38 -3.47
N LYS A 74 18.43 -0.57 -4.07
CA LYS A 74 19.34 0.54 -4.43
C LYS A 74 18.68 1.52 -5.41
N LYS A 75 17.94 1.01 -6.39
CA LYS A 75 17.19 1.86 -7.34
C LYS A 75 16.05 2.60 -6.65
N LEU A 76 15.29 1.92 -5.79
CA LEU A 76 14.20 2.50 -5.00
C LEU A 76 14.71 3.66 -4.12
N ILE A 77 15.81 3.45 -3.38
CA ILE A 77 16.47 4.49 -2.58
C ILE A 77 16.92 5.65 -3.46
N LYS A 78 17.55 5.35 -4.62
CA LYS A 78 18.02 6.37 -5.55
C LYS A 78 16.87 7.21 -6.11
N LEU A 79 15.72 6.61 -6.37
CA LEU A 79 14.53 7.31 -6.86
C LEU A 79 13.86 8.13 -5.76
N LEU A 80 13.82 7.63 -4.51
CA LEU A 80 13.35 8.38 -3.35
C LEU A 80 14.23 9.59 -3.01
N LEU A 81 15.55 9.45 -3.11
CA LEU A 81 16.51 10.53 -2.84
C LEU A 81 16.53 11.60 -3.96
N LYS A 82 16.00 11.30 -5.14
CA LYS A 82 16.00 12.18 -6.30
C LYS A 82 14.69 12.96 -6.48
N SER A 83 13.68 12.71 -5.63
CA SER A 83 12.40 13.41 -5.62
C SER A 83 12.33 14.45 -4.52
#